data_AF-A0A2D7HNI2-F1
#
_entry.id   AF-A0A2D7HNI2-F1
#
_cell.length_a   1.000
_cell.length_b   1.000
_cell.length_c   1.000
_cell.angle_alpha   90.00
_cell.angle_beta   90.00
_cell.angle_gamma   90.00
#
_symmetry.space_group_name_H-M   'P 1'
#
loop_
_entity.id
_entity.type
_entity.pdbx_description
1 polymer ?
#
loop_
_entity_poly.entity_id
_entity_poly.type
_entity_poly.pdbx_seq_one_letter_code
_entity_poly.pdbx_strand_id
1 'polypeptide(L)' 'MALFENKTYINGKEILKFFGVTSETIKDWMKNKDFPKPITPTSKTRLWRCSEIEDWLMEMQIRRDDGDI' A
#
# COMPACT_ATOMS: atom_id res chain seq x y z
N MET A 1 2.01 16.21 -0.40
CA MET A 1 0.84 15.75 0.36
C MET A 1 1.26 14.46 1.04
N ALA A 2 1.25 14.40 2.37
CA ALA A 2 1.53 13.14 3.07
C ALA A 2 0.20 12.39 3.24
N LEU A 3 0.09 11.21 2.64
CA LEU A 3 -1.12 10.40 2.77
C LEU A 3 -1.25 9.78 4.17
N PHE A 4 -0.15 9.74 4.91
CA PHE A 4 -0.07 9.22 6.25
C PHE A 4 0.48 10.31 7.19
N GLU A 5 -0.35 10.81 8.12
CA GLU A 5 0.00 11.89 9.07
C GLU A 5 1.22 11.53 9.93
N ASN A 6 2.41 11.88 9.45
CA ASN A 6 3.69 11.73 10.17
C ASN A 6 4.01 10.30 10.65
N LYS A 7 3.38 9.29 10.03
CA LYS A 7 3.62 7.87 10.32
C LYS A 7 4.65 7.34 9.33
N THR A 8 5.73 6.73 9.83
CA THR A 8 6.69 6.01 8.99
C THR A 8 6.16 4.64 8.56
N TYR A 9 5.29 4.03 9.37
CA TYR A 9 4.76 2.71 9.15
C TYR A 9 3.24 2.68 9.32
N ILE A 10 2.58 1.87 8.50
CA ILE A 10 1.15 1.62 8.55
C ILE A 10 0.87 0.13 8.80
N ASN A 11 -0.03 -0.16 9.74
CA ASN A 11 -0.43 -1.53 10.04
C ASN A 11 -1.41 -2.07 9.00
N GLY A 12 -1.48 -3.40 8.92
CA GLY A 12 -2.48 -4.12 8.12
C GLY A 12 -3.91 -3.63 8.30
N LYS A 13 -4.34 -3.31 9.52
CA LYS A 13 -5.71 -2.80 9.73
C LYS A 13 -5.93 -1.40 9.14
N GLU A 14 -4.93 -0.53 9.27
CA GLU A 14 -5.01 0.85 8.80
C GLU A 14 -4.94 0.90 7.27
N ILE A 15 -4.06 0.10 6.65
CA ILE A 15 -3.94 0.03 5.20
C ILE A 15 -5.24 -0.51 4.57
N LEU A 16 -5.89 -1.48 5.22
CA LEU A 16 -7.19 -2.00 4.80
C LEU A 16 -8.26 -0.92 4.82
N LYS A 17 -8.33 -0.12 5.89
CA LYS A 17 -9.24 1.02 5.99
C LYS A 17 -8.92 2.11 4.97
N PHE A 18 -7.64 2.41 4.77
CA PHE A 18 -7.17 3.44 3.86
C PHE A 18 -7.58 3.12 2.42
N PHE A 19 -7.37 1.88 1.98
CA PHE A 19 -7.78 1.43 0.65
C PHE A 19 -9.28 1.04 0.57
N GLY A 20 -9.95 0.88 1.71
CA GLY A 20 -11.32 0.38 1.76
C GLY A 20 -11.47 -1.07 1.29
N VAL A 21 -10.41 -1.88 1.39
CA VAL A 21 -10.36 -3.27 0.87
C VAL A 21 -10.19 -4.29 2.00
N THR A 22 -10.35 -5.57 1.66
CA THR A 22 -10.16 -6.67 2.60
C THR A 22 -8.73 -7.21 2.58
N SER A 23 -8.37 -7.95 3.63
CA SER A 23 -7.04 -8.59 3.76
C SER A 23 -6.73 -9.57 2.65
N GLU A 24 -7.76 -10.11 2.00
CA GLU A 24 -7.62 -10.94 0.81
C GLU A 24 -7.22 -10.12 -0.40
N THR A 25 -7.83 -8.96 -0.62
CA THR A 25 -7.44 -8.04 -1.70
C THR A 25 -5.98 -7.59 -1.57
N ILE A 26 -5.52 -7.25 -0.36
CA ILE A 26 -4.11 -6.90 -0.13
C ILE A 26 -3.19 -8.09 -0.44
N LYS A 27 -3.57 -9.31 -0.05
CA LYS A 27 -2.81 -10.52 -0.41
C LYS A 27 -2.76 -10.75 -1.92
N ASP A 28 -3.86 -10.45 -2.61
CA ASP A 28 -3.92 -10.56 -4.07
C ASP A 28 -3.01 -9.51 -4.73
N TRP A 29 -3.02 -8.27 -4.25
CA TRP A 29 -2.13 -7.22 -4.74
C TRP A 29 -0.65 -7.54 -4.50
N MET A 30 -0.31 -8.19 -3.38
CA MET A 30 1.05 -8.70 -3.16
C MET A 30 1.47 -9.77 -4.17
N LYS A 31 0.52 -10.53 -4.72
CA LYS A 31 0.80 -11.56 -5.72
C LYS A 31 0.81 -10.99 -7.14
N ASN A 32 -0.07 -10.04 -7.43
CA ASN A 32 -0.41 -9.65 -8.80
C ASN A 32 -0.04 -8.20 -9.18
N LYS A 33 0.20 -7.30 -8.22
CA LYS A 33 0.24 -5.83 -8.46
C LYS A 33 1.48 -5.11 -7.92
N ASP A 34 2.62 -5.79 -7.77
CA ASP A 34 3.84 -5.20 -7.21
C ASP A 34 3.58 -4.42 -5.90
N PHE A 35 2.61 -4.87 -5.12
CA PHE A 35 2.27 -4.20 -3.87
C PHE A 35 3.45 -4.30 -2.91
N PRO A 36 3.79 -3.24 -2.19
CA PRO A 36 5.00 -3.23 -1.38
C PRO A 36 4.96 -4.30 -0.30
N LYS A 37 6.16 -4.82 -0.01
CA LYS A 37 6.31 -5.98 0.86
C LYS A 37 6.05 -5.58 2.31
N PRO A 38 5.28 -6.39 3.06
CA PRO A 38 5.06 -6.12 4.46
C PRO A 38 6.34 -6.45 5.25
N ILE A 39 6.70 -5.55 6.16
CA ILE A 39 7.63 -5.79 7.25
C ILE A 39 6.91 -6.62 8.31
N THR A 40 7.46 -7.77 8.64
CA THR A 40 6.92 -8.70 9.64
C THR A 40 7.80 -8.71 10.89
N PRO A 41 7.60 -7.77 11.85
CA PRO A 41 8.34 -7.80 13.11
C PRO A 41 7.94 -9.00 13.99
N THR A 42 6.74 -9.55 13.79
CA THR A 42 6.27 -10.78 14.45
C THR A 42 5.37 -11.57 13.49
N SER A 43 5.22 -12.87 13.70
CA SER A 43 4.49 -13.79 12.80
C SER A 43 3.02 -13.39 12.54
N LYS A 44 2.43 -12.55 13.40
CA LYS A 44 1.03 -12.08 13.28
C LYS A 44 0.87 -10.64 12.82
N THR A 45 1.92 -9.82 12.82
CA THR A 45 1.82 -8.39 12.50
C THR A 45 2.54 -8.09 11.21
N ARG A 46 1.81 -7.43 10.31
CA ARG A 46 2.34 -6.91 9.05
C ARG A 46 2.27 -5.38 9.09
N LEU A 47 3.41 -4.76 8.83
CA LEU A 47 3.60 -3.32 8.73
C LEU A 47 4.07 -2.99 7.33
N TRP A 48 3.62 -1.89 6.76
CA TRP A 48 4.13 -1.38 5.50
C TRP A 48 4.77 -0.02 5.76
N ARG A 49 5.82 0.31 5.01
CA ARG A 49 6.35 1.67 5.04
C ARG A 49 5.40 2.57 4.28
N CYS A 50 5.05 3.68 4.89
CA CYS A 50 4.21 4.69 4.26
C CYS A 50 4.82 5.17 2.95
N SER A 51 6.13 5.43 2.93
CA SER A 51 6.84 5.87 1.73
C SER A 51 6.74 4.89 0.56
N GLU A 52 6.76 3.57 0.80
CA GLU A 52 6.61 2.59 -0.29
C GLU A 52 5.18 2.50 -0.81
N ILE A 53 4.19 2.72 0.06
CA ILE A 53 2.79 2.79 -0.36
C ILE A 53 2.53 4.06 -1.17
N GLU A 54 3.12 5.18 -0.76
CA GLU A 54 3.03 6.45 -1.48
C GLU A 54 3.68 6.35 -2.87
N ASP A 55 4.88 5.76 -2.94
CA ASP A 55 5.59 5.52 -4.20
C ASP A 55 4.77 4.62 -5.14
N TRP A 56 4.28 3.49 -4.62
CA TRP A 56 3.41 2.58 -5.38
C TRP A 56 2.12 3.26 -5.88
N LEU A 57 1.51 4.12 -5.07
CA LEU A 57 0.34 4.91 -5.46
C LEU A 57 0.67 5.91 -6.57
N MET A 58 1.81 6.59 -6.48
CA MET A 58 2.28 7.51 -7.53
C MET A 58 2.52 6.75 -8.83
N GLU A 59 3.22 5.61 -8.80
CA GLU A 59 3.45 4.79 -9.99
C GLU A 59 2.13 4.30 -10.60
N MET A 60 1.17 3.90 -9.76
CA MET A 60 -0.15 3.43 -10.21
C MET A 60 -1.01 4.56 -10.78
N GLN A 61 -0.84 5.80 -10.32
CA GLN A 61 -1.50 6.98 -10.89
C GLN A 61 -0.89 7.36 -12.23
N ILE A 62 0.45 7.37 -12.35
CA ILE A 62 1.16 7.65 -13.60
C ILE A 62 0.78 6.65 -14.69
N ARG A 63 0.71 5.35 -14.35
CA ARG A 63 0.30 4.30 -15.29
C ARG A 63 -1.13 4.44 -15.84
N ARG A 64 -1.99 5.21 -15.18
CA ARG A 64 -3.38 5.42 -15.61
C ARG A 64 -3.55 6.68 -16.45
N ASP A 65 -2.57 7.57 -16.46
CA ASP A 65 -2.63 8.88 -17.14
C ASP A 65 -2.05 8.84 -18.57
N ASP A 66 -1.47 7.73 -19.02
CA ASP A 66 -0.90 7.55 -20.36
C ASP A 66 -1.97 7.25 -21.44
N GLY A 67 -3.13 7.89 -21.35
CA GLY A 67 -4.32 7.50 -22.13
C GLY A 67 -5.28 8.61 -22.53
N ASP A 68 -4.89 9.89 -22.46
CA ASP A 68 -5.67 10.98 -23.07
C ASP A 68 -4.75 12.10 -23.58
N ILE A 69 -4.20 11.92 -24.79
CA ILE A 69 -3.74 12.98 -25.70
C ILE A 69 -4.16 12.60 -27.13
#